data_AF-S3DI76-F1
#
_entry.id   AF-S3DI76-F1
#
_cell.length_a   1.000
_cell.length_b   1.000
_cell.length_c   1.000
_cell.angle_alpha   90.00
_cell.angle_beta   90.00
_cell.angle_gamma   90.00
#
_symmetry.space_group_name_H-M   'P 1'
#
loop_
_entity.id
_entity.type
_entity.pdbx_description
1 polymer ?
#
loop_
_entity_poly.entity_id
_entity_poly.type
_entity_poly.pdbx_seq_one_letter_code
_entity_poly.pdbx_strand_id
1 'polypeptide(L)'
;MPTQSNTSQPEVSNLEEPQTGVMGNASVVTAPPPAYLTPTPFASVSFHGSHRLRLLNFPESDITAFKHTILPTWHGSIQQVKEDADSTELELDKDVWTRLLHDDIQARELIRVILQHLYNRGWILQANTNISLASRDIDTLIFRKAPVVPPVAEWITITFPTSDRLRFGGLSQQLLTDFRQILQSKQLLLKEYCVGNARWDFQIRDIYGIPRNQKLELCE
;
A
#
# COMPACT_ATOMS: atom_id res chain seq x y z
N MET A 1 35.59 -75.05 34.39
CA MET A 1 34.78 -74.81 35.61
C MET A 1 34.06 -73.48 35.45
N PRO A 2 32.73 -73.46 35.57
CA PRO A 2 31.90 -72.29 35.27
C PRO A 2 31.61 -71.46 36.52
N THR A 3 31.36 -70.17 36.34
CA THR A 3 30.64 -69.35 37.32
C THR A 3 29.51 -68.62 36.58
N GLN A 4 28.28 -68.90 37.00
CA GLN A 4 27.04 -68.33 36.52
C GLN A 4 26.67 -67.07 37.34
N SER A 5 26.02 -66.10 36.72
CA SER A 5 25.01 -65.22 37.33
C SER A 5 24.21 -64.52 36.20
N ASN A 6 23.04 -65.06 35.86
CA ASN A 6 21.68 -64.63 36.24
C ASN A 6 21.31 -63.21 35.74
N THR A 7 20.62 -63.09 34.58
CA THR A 7 19.14 -63.04 34.37
C THR A 7 18.46 -61.84 35.03
N SER A 8 17.92 -60.93 34.22
CA SER A 8 16.60 -60.28 34.40
C SER A 8 16.27 -59.35 33.21
N GLN A 9 15.30 -59.75 32.38
CA GLN A 9 14.48 -58.86 31.54
C GLN A 9 13.22 -58.48 32.35
N PRO A 10 12.62 -57.29 32.13
CA PRO A 10 11.18 -57.09 32.35
C PRO A 10 10.46 -57.13 30.99
N GLU A 11 9.57 -58.10 30.77
CA GLU A 11 8.10 -58.00 30.91
C GLU A 11 7.45 -57.04 29.89
N VAL A 12 7.09 -57.61 28.73
CA VAL A 12 6.16 -57.02 27.77
C VAL A 12 4.76 -57.36 28.25
N SER A 13 4.02 -56.36 28.71
CA SER A 13 2.64 -56.49 29.19
C SER A 13 1.70 -56.69 27.99
N ASN A 14 1.02 -57.84 27.96
CA ASN A 14 -0.11 -58.10 27.09
C ASN A 14 -1.23 -57.09 27.36
N LEU A 15 -1.72 -56.43 26.32
CA LEU A 15 -3.02 -55.77 26.32
C LEU A 15 -3.88 -56.42 25.23
N GLU A 16 -4.98 -56.99 25.70
CA GLU A 16 -6.01 -57.71 24.96
C GLU A 16 -6.64 -56.86 23.84
N GLU A 17 -6.84 -57.46 22.66
CA GLU A 17 -7.76 -56.96 21.63
C GLU A 17 -9.21 -57.10 22.11
N PRO A 18 -10.04 -56.04 22.03
CA PRO A 18 -11.48 -56.19 22.03
C PRO A 18 -12.07 -56.09 20.62
N GLN A 19 -13.09 -56.91 20.43
CA GLN A 19 -13.74 -57.28 19.20
C GLN A 19 -14.42 -56.13 18.43
N THR A 20 -14.62 -56.41 17.14
CA THR A 20 -15.37 -55.65 16.14
C THR A 20 -16.80 -55.33 16.57
N GLY A 21 -17.07 -54.04 16.84
CA GLY A 21 -18.40 -53.48 17.00
C GLY A 21 -18.68 -52.44 15.92
N VAL A 22 -19.60 -52.77 15.00
CA VAL A 22 -20.15 -51.84 14.00
C VAL A 22 -21.14 -50.90 14.70
N MET A 23 -20.86 -49.60 14.75
CA MET A 23 -21.91 -48.57 14.94
C MET A 23 -21.41 -47.14 14.65
N GLY A 24 -22.10 -46.46 13.73
CA GLY A 24 -22.33 -45.01 13.79
C GLY A 24 -21.33 -44.10 13.07
N ASN A 25 -21.70 -43.67 11.87
CA ASN A 25 -21.06 -42.54 11.17
C ASN A 25 -21.28 -41.25 11.96
N ALA A 26 -20.34 -40.89 12.84
CA ALA A 26 -20.27 -39.53 13.37
C ALA A 26 -19.57 -38.65 12.32
N SER A 27 -20.36 -37.94 11.52
CA SER A 27 -19.84 -36.82 10.72
C SER A 27 -19.30 -35.78 11.69
N VAL A 28 -17.99 -35.80 11.92
CA VAL A 28 -17.28 -34.73 12.61
C VAL A 28 -17.46 -33.48 11.75
N VAL A 29 -18.36 -32.59 12.18
CA VAL A 29 -18.42 -31.24 11.64
C VAL A 29 -17.19 -30.51 12.16
N THR A 30 -16.08 -30.64 11.44
CA THR A 30 -14.89 -29.82 11.69
C THR A 30 -15.27 -28.37 11.45
N ALA A 31 -15.35 -27.59 12.52
CA ALA A 31 -15.45 -26.14 12.44
C ALA A 31 -14.28 -25.63 11.56
N PRO A 32 -14.50 -24.61 10.70
CA PRO A 32 -13.41 -24.03 9.95
C PRO A 32 -12.31 -23.58 10.94
N PRO A 33 -11.03 -23.84 10.65
CA PRO A 33 -9.94 -23.39 11.50
C PRO A 33 -10.11 -21.89 11.76
N PRO A 34 -9.85 -21.42 12.99
CA PRO A 34 -9.94 -20.01 13.29
C PRO A 34 -9.15 -19.18 12.26
N ALA A 35 -9.70 -18.05 11.83
CA ALA A 35 -9.13 -17.22 10.76
C ALA A 35 -7.68 -16.72 11.03
N TYR A 36 -7.19 -16.88 12.26
CA TYR A 36 -5.80 -16.59 12.65
C TYR A 36 -4.81 -17.74 12.37
N LEU A 37 -5.27 -18.94 11.97
CA LEU A 37 -4.39 -20.07 11.63
C LEU A 37 -3.91 -20.05 10.18
N THR A 38 -4.46 -19.19 9.32
CA THR A 38 -3.93 -18.97 7.97
C THR A 38 -3.02 -17.73 7.98
N PRO A 39 -1.70 -17.87 7.84
CA PRO A 39 -0.81 -16.73 7.72
C PRO A 39 -1.20 -15.91 6.50
N THR A 40 -1.61 -14.66 6.70
CA THR A 40 -1.78 -13.72 5.58
C THR A 40 -0.42 -13.14 5.24
N PRO A 41 0.06 -13.25 4.00
CA PRO A 41 1.37 -12.73 3.64
C PRO A 41 1.42 -11.21 3.76
N PHE A 42 2.59 -10.71 4.18
CA PHE A 42 2.91 -9.28 4.21
C PHE A 42 3.98 -8.99 3.18
N ALA A 43 3.91 -7.81 2.58
CA ALA A 43 4.88 -7.30 1.62
C ALA A 43 5.12 -5.81 1.87
N SER A 44 6.21 -5.25 1.36
CA SER A 44 6.47 -3.83 1.53
C SER A 44 7.01 -3.15 0.27
N VAL A 45 6.62 -1.89 0.09
CA VAL A 45 7.20 -0.99 -0.90
C VAL A 45 7.95 0.11 -0.15
N SER A 46 9.24 0.27 -0.44
CA SER A 46 10.08 1.28 0.18
C SER A 46 10.65 2.24 -0.86
N PHE A 47 10.67 3.52 -0.53
CA PHE A 47 11.21 4.60 -1.37
C PHE A 47 12.62 4.96 -0.87
N HIS A 48 13.62 4.69 -1.70
CA HIS A 48 15.03 4.86 -1.33
C HIS A 48 15.71 5.95 -2.16
N GLY A 49 16.53 6.75 -1.49
CA GLY A 49 17.26 7.85 -2.12
C GLY A 49 16.32 8.79 -2.88
N SER A 50 16.77 9.24 -4.06
CA SER A 50 15.97 10.15 -4.89
C SER A 50 15.15 9.48 -5.99
N HIS A 51 15.39 8.20 -6.29
CA HIS A 51 14.87 7.59 -7.50
C HIS A 51 14.70 6.06 -7.46
N ARG A 52 14.79 5.41 -6.28
CA ARG A 52 14.68 3.95 -6.18
C ARG A 52 13.41 3.49 -5.48
N LEU A 53 12.84 2.38 -5.95
CA LEU A 53 11.74 1.64 -5.35
C LEU A 53 12.21 0.25 -5.01
N ARG A 54 11.97 -0.21 -3.79
CA ARG A 54 12.20 -1.60 -3.41
C ARG A 54 10.87 -2.28 -3.09
N LEU A 55 10.64 -3.42 -3.72
CA LEU A 55 9.54 -4.33 -3.46
C LEU A 55 10.11 -5.52 -2.67
N LEU A 56 9.55 -5.81 -1.50
CA LEU A 56 9.96 -6.92 -0.65
C LEU A 56 8.80 -7.90 -0.47
N ASN A 57 9.07 -9.19 -0.62
CA ASN A 57 8.14 -10.30 -0.39
C ASN A 57 6.86 -10.25 -1.24
N PHE A 58 6.95 -9.70 -2.45
CA PHE A 58 5.88 -9.77 -3.44
C PHE A 58 6.07 -11.00 -4.35
N PRO A 59 4.99 -11.71 -4.71
CA PRO A 59 5.05 -12.73 -5.75
C PRO A 59 5.54 -12.15 -7.09
N GLU A 60 6.26 -12.95 -7.88
CA GLU A 60 6.81 -12.53 -9.18
C GLU A 60 5.73 -12.00 -10.13
N SER A 61 4.53 -12.59 -10.11
CA SER A 61 3.39 -12.13 -10.89
C SER A 61 2.93 -10.72 -10.51
N ASP A 62 3.02 -10.36 -9.23
CA ASP A 62 2.68 -9.02 -8.73
C ASP A 62 3.79 -8.02 -9.08
N ILE A 63 5.07 -8.41 -9.00
CA ILE A 63 6.22 -7.58 -9.40
C ILE A 63 6.16 -7.26 -10.90
N THR A 64 5.86 -8.26 -11.73
CA THR A 64 5.73 -8.09 -13.18
C THR A 64 4.59 -7.14 -13.51
N ALA A 65 3.41 -7.34 -12.92
CA ALA A 65 2.26 -6.46 -13.12
C ALA A 65 2.52 -5.04 -12.61
N PHE A 66 3.27 -4.91 -11.51
CA PHE A 66 3.69 -3.62 -10.96
C PHE A 66 4.58 -2.86 -11.95
N LYS A 67 5.63 -3.48 -12.50
CA LYS A 67 6.53 -2.89 -13.51
C LYS A 67 5.72 -2.36 -14.71
N HIS A 68 4.76 -3.14 -15.21
CA HIS A 68 3.89 -2.72 -16.33
C HIS A 68 2.96 -1.57 -15.99
N THR A 69 2.59 -1.42 -14.72
CA THR A 69 1.64 -0.37 -14.27
C THR A 69 2.33 0.96 -14.03
N ILE A 70 3.55 0.95 -13.49
CA ILE A 70 4.28 2.20 -13.18
C ILE A 70 4.85 2.86 -14.44
N LEU A 71 5.28 2.08 -15.44
CA LEU A 71 5.97 2.58 -16.64
C LEU A 71 5.16 3.60 -17.46
N PRO A 72 3.85 3.42 -17.72
CA PRO A 72 3.06 4.40 -18.46
C PRO A 72 2.80 5.70 -17.68
N THR A 73 2.78 5.62 -16.35
CA THR A 73 2.50 6.77 -15.46
C THR A 73 3.77 7.58 -15.22
N TRP A 74 4.91 6.90 -15.14
CA TRP A 74 6.21 7.54 -15.06
C TRP A 74 6.66 7.98 -16.45
N HIS A 75 6.73 9.29 -16.70
CA HIS A 75 7.26 9.85 -17.96
C HIS A 75 8.79 9.70 -18.14
N GLY A 76 9.36 8.63 -17.59
CA GLY A 76 10.76 8.29 -17.68
C GLY A 76 10.94 6.78 -17.87
N SER A 77 12.15 6.31 -17.69
CA SER A 77 12.56 4.92 -17.88
C SER A 77 12.99 4.27 -16.57
N ILE A 78 12.86 2.95 -16.51
CA ILE A 78 13.55 2.14 -15.49
C ILE A 78 14.99 1.95 -15.99
N GLN A 79 15.96 2.49 -15.27
CA GLN A 79 17.38 2.40 -15.61
C GLN A 79 17.96 1.04 -15.24
N GLN A 80 17.58 0.54 -14.05
CA GLN A 80 18.12 -0.70 -13.52
C GLN A 80 17.04 -1.46 -12.76
N VAL A 81 17.09 -2.78 -12.88
CA VAL A 81 16.34 -3.71 -12.04
C VAL A 81 17.36 -4.59 -11.35
N LYS A 82 17.33 -4.63 -10.02
CA LYS A 82 18.14 -5.55 -9.21
C LYS A 82 17.21 -6.53 -8.52
N GLU A 83 17.38 -7.81 -8.81
CA GLU A 83 16.60 -8.88 -8.21
C GLU A 83 17.48 -9.62 -7.19
N ASP A 84 16.91 -9.86 -6.02
CA ASP A 84 17.46 -10.63 -4.91
C ASP A 84 16.39 -11.64 -4.46
N ALA A 85 16.75 -12.62 -3.64
CA ALA A 85 15.89 -13.77 -3.30
C ALA A 85 14.45 -13.36 -2.89
N ASP A 86 14.33 -12.31 -2.06
CA ASP A 86 13.04 -11.82 -1.56
C ASP A 86 12.72 -10.38 -1.97
N SER A 87 13.57 -9.75 -2.79
CA SER A 87 13.43 -8.33 -3.11
C SER A 87 13.69 -7.99 -4.57
N THR A 88 12.95 -7.01 -5.08
CA THR A 88 13.19 -6.40 -6.38
C THR A 88 13.34 -4.91 -6.20
N GLU A 89 14.48 -4.36 -6.59
CA GLU A 89 14.75 -2.94 -6.60
C GLU A 89 14.68 -2.40 -8.02
N LEU A 90 13.94 -1.31 -8.20
CA LEU A 90 13.78 -0.58 -9.45
C LEU A 90 14.44 0.78 -9.30
N GLU A 91 15.35 1.10 -10.21
CA GLU A 91 15.99 2.41 -10.31
C GLU A 91 15.32 3.20 -11.44
N LEU A 92 14.73 4.34 -11.11
CA LEU A 92 14.04 5.23 -12.04
C LEU A 92 15.02 6.30 -12.56
N ASP A 93 14.82 6.77 -13.78
CA ASP A 93 15.76 7.65 -14.48
C ASP A 93 15.82 9.12 -14.04
N LYS A 94 14.99 9.54 -13.10
CA LYS A 94 14.99 10.93 -12.57
C LYS A 94 14.82 10.90 -11.07
N ASP A 95 15.15 12.02 -10.45
CA ASP A 95 14.96 12.35 -9.03
C ASP A 95 13.46 12.44 -8.64
N VAL A 96 12.73 11.33 -8.78
CA VAL A 96 11.28 11.20 -8.56
C VAL A 96 10.90 11.63 -7.15
N TRP A 97 11.68 11.22 -6.15
CA TRP A 97 11.34 11.43 -4.77
C TRP A 97 11.84 12.78 -4.25
N THR A 98 12.94 13.31 -4.78
CA THR A 98 13.35 14.70 -4.53
C THR A 98 12.25 15.66 -5.00
N ARG A 99 11.61 15.35 -6.13
CA ARG A 99 10.47 16.10 -6.68
C ARG A 99 9.24 16.07 -5.78
N LEU A 100 9.00 14.97 -5.06
CA LEU A 100 7.89 14.88 -4.09
C LEU A 100 7.96 15.99 -3.03
N LEU A 101 9.17 16.29 -2.54
CA LEU A 101 9.44 17.35 -1.56
C LEU A 101 9.16 18.76 -2.11
N HIS A 102 9.18 18.94 -3.44
CA HIS A 102 8.99 20.22 -4.13
C HIS A 102 7.57 20.36 -4.72
N ASP A 103 6.57 19.69 -4.12
CA ASP A 103 5.17 19.68 -4.59
C ASP A 103 4.99 19.17 -6.04
N ASP A 104 5.89 18.29 -6.53
CA ASP A 104 5.71 17.69 -7.86
C ASP A 104 4.54 16.70 -7.81
N ILE A 105 3.55 16.99 -8.66
CA ILE A 105 2.34 16.17 -8.79
C ILE A 105 2.63 14.82 -9.43
N GLN A 106 3.65 14.68 -10.27
CA GLN A 106 3.96 13.43 -10.96
C GLN A 106 4.41 12.34 -9.99
N ALA A 107 5.21 12.70 -8.99
CA ALA A 107 5.62 11.77 -7.94
C ALA A 107 4.42 11.28 -7.12
N ARG A 108 3.45 12.16 -6.85
CA ARG A 108 2.21 11.83 -6.12
C ARG A 108 1.28 10.97 -6.95
N GLU A 109 1.14 11.26 -8.24
CA GLU A 109 0.39 10.42 -9.17
C GLU A 109 0.99 9.02 -9.29
N LEU A 110 2.31 8.90 -9.29
CA LEU A 110 2.98 7.60 -9.26
C LEU A 110 2.63 6.82 -7.98
N ILE A 111 2.68 7.46 -6.81
CA ILE A 111 2.26 6.84 -5.54
C ILE A 111 0.79 6.43 -5.61
N ARG A 112 -0.10 7.27 -6.12
CA ARG A 112 -1.53 6.96 -6.29
C ARG A 112 -1.73 5.71 -7.15
N VAL A 113 -1.04 5.62 -8.28
CA VAL A 113 -1.10 4.47 -9.19
C VAL A 113 -0.53 3.20 -8.55
N ILE A 114 0.57 3.31 -7.79
CA ILE A 114 1.13 2.20 -7.01
C ILE A 114 0.11 1.67 -6.00
N LEU A 115 -0.49 2.55 -5.21
CA LEU A 115 -1.47 2.17 -4.19
C LEU A 115 -2.72 1.56 -4.81
N GLN A 116 -3.25 2.17 -5.88
CA GLN A 116 -4.38 1.66 -6.63
C GLN A 116 -4.11 0.26 -7.20
N HIS A 117 -2.93 0.05 -7.81
CA HIS A 117 -2.53 -1.24 -8.35
C HIS A 117 -2.51 -2.33 -7.28
N LEU A 118 -1.82 -2.06 -6.17
CA LEU A 118 -1.69 -3.00 -5.07
C LEU A 118 -3.04 -3.35 -4.46
N TYR A 119 -3.89 -2.34 -4.22
CA TYR A 119 -5.25 -2.53 -3.72
C TYR A 119 -6.09 -3.42 -4.63
N ASN A 120 -6.07 -3.20 -5.95
CA ASN A 120 -6.79 -4.01 -6.93
C ASN A 120 -6.30 -5.46 -6.98
N ARG A 121 -5.08 -5.73 -6.50
CA ARG A 121 -4.52 -7.08 -6.33
C ARG A 121 -4.71 -7.64 -4.93
N GLY A 122 -5.49 -6.98 -4.07
CA GLY A 122 -5.77 -7.41 -2.71
C GLY A 122 -4.67 -7.12 -1.70
N TRP A 123 -3.69 -6.28 -2.03
CA TRP A 123 -2.70 -5.79 -1.06
C TRP A 123 -3.25 -4.56 -0.35
N ILE A 124 -3.52 -4.70 0.95
CA ILE A 124 -4.09 -3.64 1.78
C ILE A 124 -3.01 -2.98 2.60
N LEU A 125 -2.85 -1.68 2.44
CA LEU A 125 -1.92 -0.87 3.24
C LEU A 125 -2.31 -0.99 4.72
N GLN A 126 -1.37 -1.43 5.56
CA GLN A 126 -1.55 -1.56 7.00
C GLN A 126 -0.83 -0.45 7.75
N ALA A 127 0.35 -0.06 7.28
CA ALA A 127 1.16 0.95 7.94
C ALA A 127 2.02 1.70 6.92
N ASN A 128 2.29 2.97 7.24
CA ASN A 128 3.36 3.76 6.66
C ASN A 128 4.37 4.07 7.77
N THR A 129 5.64 3.89 7.48
CA THR A 129 6.68 4.05 8.48
C THR A 129 7.94 4.60 7.84
N ASN A 130 8.56 5.59 8.46
CA ASN A 130 9.92 6.00 8.14
C ASN A 130 10.89 5.28 9.08
N ILE A 131 11.29 4.06 8.70
CA ILE A 131 12.15 3.19 9.54
C ILE A 131 13.64 3.37 9.21
N SER A 132 13.96 4.05 8.11
CA SER A 132 15.34 4.09 7.65
C SER A 132 16.17 5.12 8.41
N LEU A 133 17.34 4.68 8.86
CA LEU A 133 18.38 5.52 9.43
C LEU A 133 19.22 6.23 8.34
N ALA A 134 19.03 5.88 7.07
CA ALA A 134 19.70 6.54 5.96
C ALA A 134 19.04 7.89 5.70
N SER A 135 19.85 8.96 5.66
CA SER A 135 19.41 10.36 5.55
C SER A 135 18.58 10.72 4.31
N ARG A 136 18.31 9.77 3.41
CA ARG A 136 17.62 9.97 2.12
C ARG A 136 16.52 8.94 1.85
N ASP A 137 16.23 8.06 2.79
CA ASP A 137 15.10 7.16 2.66
C ASP A 137 13.85 7.86 3.18
N ILE A 138 12.76 7.73 2.43
CA ILE A 138 11.60 8.60 2.60
C ILE A 138 10.56 7.88 3.44
N ASP A 139 10.01 6.79 2.91
CA ASP A 139 8.95 6.03 3.57
C ASP A 139 9.01 4.55 3.16
N THR A 140 8.48 3.71 4.05
CA THR A 140 8.17 2.31 3.77
C THR A 140 6.69 2.07 4.02
N LEU A 141 6.04 1.46 3.04
CA LEU A 141 4.64 1.10 3.05
C LEU A 141 4.52 -0.41 3.25
N ILE A 142 3.80 -0.82 4.28
CA ILE A 142 3.61 -2.23 4.64
C ILE A 142 2.19 -2.64 4.24
N PHE A 143 2.10 -3.73 3.49
CA PHE A 143 0.85 -4.27 2.97
C PHE A 143 0.59 -5.67 3.51
N ARG A 144 -0.69 -5.98 3.71
CA ARG A 144 -1.18 -7.32 4.03
C ARG A 144 -2.04 -7.81 2.87
N LYS A 145 -1.85 -9.05 2.45
CA LYS A 145 -2.73 -9.67 1.45
C LYS A 145 -4.07 -10.02 2.08
N ALA A 146 -5.13 -9.43 1.53
CA ALA A 146 -6.50 -9.79 1.88
C ALA A 146 -6.88 -11.14 1.25
N PRO A 147 -7.69 -11.96 1.93
CA PRO A 147 -8.18 -13.24 1.38
C PRO A 147 -9.15 -13.03 0.21
N VAL A 148 -9.78 -11.85 0.14
CA VAL A 148 -10.70 -11.45 -0.92
C VAL A 148 -10.25 -10.10 -1.46
N VAL A 149 -10.26 -9.94 -2.78
CA VAL A 149 -9.94 -8.67 -3.42
C VAL A 149 -10.98 -7.62 -2.98
N PRO A 150 -10.54 -6.43 -2.55
CA PRO A 150 -11.46 -5.38 -2.14
C PRO A 150 -12.41 -4.94 -3.26
N PRO A 151 -13.55 -4.31 -2.91
CA PRO A 151 -14.40 -3.64 -3.89
C PRO A 151 -13.62 -2.59 -4.68
N VAL A 152 -14.06 -2.29 -5.90
CA VAL A 152 -13.47 -1.19 -6.69
C VAL A 152 -13.56 0.12 -5.92
N ALA A 153 -12.44 0.85 -5.87
CA ALA A 153 -12.34 2.14 -5.21
C ALA A 153 -11.87 3.22 -6.19
N GLU A 154 -12.36 4.44 -5.99
CA GLU A 154 -11.82 5.63 -6.66
C GLU A 154 -10.59 6.12 -5.91
N TRP A 155 -9.51 6.42 -6.63
CA TRP A 155 -8.24 6.86 -6.05
C TRP A 155 -7.95 8.27 -6.52
N ILE A 156 -7.74 9.17 -5.56
CA ILE A 156 -7.47 10.57 -5.81
C ILE A 156 -6.17 11.00 -5.12
N THR A 157 -5.47 11.95 -5.73
CA THR A 157 -4.39 12.69 -5.10
C THR A 157 -4.95 14.02 -4.59
N ILE A 158 -4.60 14.42 -3.37
CA ILE A 158 -4.91 15.76 -2.84
C ILE A 158 -3.60 16.43 -2.41
N THR A 159 -3.38 17.67 -2.82
CA THR A 159 -2.27 18.50 -2.36
C THR A 159 -2.75 19.88 -1.93
N PHE A 160 -1.92 20.56 -1.14
CA PHE A 160 -2.18 21.88 -0.59
C PHE A 160 -1.04 22.83 -1.01
N PRO A 161 -1.00 23.29 -2.27
CA PRO A 161 0.15 24.06 -2.78
C PRO A 161 0.39 25.37 -2.02
N THR A 162 -0.70 26.01 -1.58
CA THR A 162 -0.69 27.20 -0.74
C THR A 162 -1.79 27.08 0.31
N SER A 163 -1.79 27.97 1.30
CA SER A 163 -2.78 27.97 2.40
C SER A 163 -4.23 28.09 1.94
N ASP A 164 -4.46 28.63 0.75
CA ASP A 164 -5.78 28.89 0.16
C ASP A 164 -6.05 28.02 -1.07
N ARG A 165 -5.23 26.99 -1.34
CA ARG A 165 -5.38 26.15 -2.53
C ARG A 165 -5.44 24.68 -2.20
N LEU A 166 -6.42 24.02 -2.83
CA LEU A 166 -6.57 22.58 -2.88
C LEU A 166 -6.35 22.15 -4.32
N ARG A 167 -5.45 21.20 -4.54
CA ARG A 167 -5.21 20.60 -5.86
C ARG A 167 -5.56 19.13 -5.80
N PHE A 168 -6.31 18.69 -6.80
CA PHE A 168 -6.72 17.30 -6.93
C PHE A 168 -6.20 16.69 -8.23
N GLY A 169 -5.82 15.41 -8.16
CA GLY A 169 -5.51 14.56 -9.30
C GLY A 169 -6.37 13.29 -9.29
N GLY A 170 -6.82 12.85 -10.46
CA GLY A 170 -7.59 11.59 -10.60
C GLY A 170 -9.06 11.67 -10.19
N LEU A 171 -9.64 12.87 -10.03
CA LEU A 171 -11.08 13.02 -9.74
C LEU A 171 -11.94 12.52 -10.90
N SER A 172 -12.95 11.71 -10.59
CA SER A 172 -14.07 11.46 -11.49
C SER A 172 -14.90 12.73 -11.70
N GLN A 173 -15.64 12.77 -12.81
CA GLN A 173 -16.54 13.89 -13.12
C GLN A 173 -17.64 14.05 -12.06
N GLN A 174 -18.10 12.94 -11.47
CA GLN A 174 -19.09 12.96 -10.41
C GLN A 174 -18.51 13.59 -9.15
N LEU A 175 -17.36 13.10 -8.67
CA LEU A 175 -16.73 13.61 -7.46
C LEU A 175 -16.32 15.07 -7.59
N LEU A 176 -15.86 15.47 -8.78
CA LEU A 176 -15.59 16.88 -9.12
C LEU A 176 -16.84 17.75 -8.97
N THR A 177 -17.98 17.28 -9.50
CA THR A 177 -19.25 18.00 -9.46
C THR A 177 -19.75 18.15 -8.02
N ASP A 178 -19.71 17.06 -7.26
CA ASP A 178 -20.15 17.05 -5.86
C ASP A 178 -19.27 17.96 -4.99
N PHE A 179 -17.95 17.89 -5.17
CA PHE A 179 -17.02 18.75 -4.45
C PHE A 179 -17.22 20.24 -4.77
N ARG A 180 -17.43 20.56 -6.06
CA ARG A 180 -17.75 21.93 -6.49
C ARG A 180 -19.04 22.43 -5.84
N GLN A 181 -20.09 21.60 -5.83
CA GLN A 181 -21.36 21.96 -5.20
C GLN A 181 -21.20 22.24 -3.70
N ILE A 182 -20.40 21.43 -2.99
CA ILE A 182 -20.10 21.67 -1.57
C ILE A 182 -19.42 23.03 -1.39
N LEU A 183 -18.36 23.32 -2.13
CA LEU A 183 -17.64 24.60 -1.99
C LEU A 183 -18.52 25.82 -2.34
N GLN A 184 -19.36 25.72 -3.38
CA GLN A 184 -20.29 26.77 -3.76
C GLN A 184 -21.37 26.98 -2.70
N SER A 185 -21.96 25.89 -2.17
CA SER A 185 -23.00 25.98 -1.13
C SER A 185 -22.51 26.64 0.16
N LYS A 186 -21.21 26.51 0.45
CA LYS A 186 -20.54 27.14 1.60
C LYS A 186 -19.91 28.49 1.27
N GLN A 187 -20.04 28.98 0.04
CA GLN A 187 -19.43 30.23 -0.44
C GLN A 187 -17.89 30.27 -0.26
N LEU A 188 -17.26 29.10 -0.31
CA LEU A 188 -15.81 28.95 -0.13
C LEU A 188 -15.05 29.06 -1.45
N LEU A 189 -15.67 28.71 -2.57
CA LEU A 189 -15.00 28.71 -3.88
C LEU A 189 -14.72 30.13 -4.35
N LEU A 190 -13.44 30.48 -4.52
CA LEU A 190 -13.02 31.74 -5.13
C LEU A 190 -12.76 31.57 -6.63
N LYS A 191 -11.98 30.54 -6.99
CA LYS A 191 -11.63 30.21 -8.38
C LYS A 191 -11.41 28.71 -8.52
N GLU A 192 -11.70 28.18 -9.70
CA GLU A 192 -11.27 26.84 -10.10
C GLU A 192 -10.63 26.89 -11.48
N TYR A 193 -9.68 25.99 -11.74
CA TYR A 193 -9.11 25.82 -13.06
C TYR A 193 -8.57 24.40 -13.25
N CYS A 194 -8.69 23.91 -14.48
CA CYS A 194 -8.11 22.64 -14.89
C CYS A 194 -6.63 22.84 -15.25
N VAL A 195 -5.75 22.06 -14.65
CA VAL A 195 -4.30 22.11 -14.87
C VAL A 195 -3.86 20.88 -15.66
N GLY A 196 -3.99 20.90 -16.99
CA GLY A 196 -3.62 19.76 -17.85
C GLY A 196 -4.60 18.57 -17.72
N ASN A 197 -4.08 17.33 -17.85
CA ASN A 197 -4.89 16.10 -17.89
C ASN A 197 -5.61 15.79 -16.56
N ALA A 198 -6.86 16.23 -16.41
CA ALA A 198 -7.77 15.87 -15.31
C ALA A 198 -7.28 16.23 -13.91
N ARG A 199 -6.53 17.34 -13.80
CA ARG A 199 -6.11 17.91 -12.51
C ARG A 199 -6.88 19.20 -12.27
N TRP A 200 -7.31 19.40 -11.04
CA TRP A 200 -8.20 20.50 -10.69
C TRP A 200 -7.65 21.26 -9.51
N ASP A 201 -7.47 22.56 -9.69
CA ASP A 201 -7.07 23.47 -8.63
C ASP A 201 -8.27 24.31 -8.20
N PHE A 202 -8.49 24.34 -6.90
CA PHE A 202 -9.51 25.15 -6.25
C PHE A 202 -8.82 26.15 -5.34
N GLN A 203 -9.02 27.43 -5.64
CA GLN A 203 -8.72 28.48 -4.70
C GLN A 203 -9.93 28.67 -3.79
N ILE A 204 -9.73 28.45 -2.50
CA ILE A 204 -10.76 28.55 -1.48
C ILE A 204 -10.53 29.79 -0.62
N ARG A 205 -11.60 30.33 -0.04
CA ARG A 205 -11.51 31.43 0.92
C ARG A 205 -10.80 30.92 2.18
N ASP A 206 -9.72 31.59 2.59
CA ASP A 206 -9.06 31.36 3.88
C ASP A 206 -10.08 31.56 5.02
N ILE A 207 -9.94 30.82 6.13
CA ILE A 207 -10.75 30.96 7.35
C ILE A 207 -10.71 32.39 7.92
N TYR A 208 -9.69 33.18 7.56
CA TYR A 208 -9.59 34.59 7.94
C TYR A 208 -10.31 35.55 6.98
N GLY A 209 -10.88 35.06 5.87
CA GLY A 209 -11.61 35.89 4.90
C GLY A 209 -10.74 36.85 4.08
N ILE A 210 -9.42 36.88 4.28
CA ILE A 210 -8.50 37.78 3.58
C ILE A 210 -7.82 37.05 2.41
N PRO A 211 -8.04 37.48 1.15
CA PRO A 211 -7.22 37.02 0.04
C PRO A 211 -5.79 37.57 0.21
N ARG A 212 -4.80 36.72 0.44
CA ARG A 212 -3.38 37.14 0.63
C ARG A 212 -2.76 37.83 -0.60
N ASN A 213 -3.46 37.85 -1.74
CA ASN A 213 -2.97 38.45 -2.98
C ASN A 213 -3.37 39.93 -3.17
N GLN A 214 -3.96 40.58 -2.17
CA GLN A 214 -3.86 42.05 -2.09
C GLN A 214 -2.57 42.36 -1.33
N LYS A 215 -1.57 42.88 -2.07
CA LYS A 215 -0.42 43.56 -1.48
C LYS A 215 -0.91 44.42 -0.31
N LEU A 216 -0.39 44.15 0.88
CA LEU A 216 -0.32 45.16 1.93
C LEU A 216 0.59 46.27 1.40
N GLU A 217 0.03 47.17 0.60
CA GLU A 217 0.57 48.52 0.52
C GLU A 217 0.26 49.15 1.89
N LEU A 218 1.19 48.93 2.81
CA LEU A 218 1.35 49.78 3.98
C LEU A 218 1.62 51.18 3.43
N CYS A 219 0.61 52.03 3.41
CA CYS A 219 0.81 53.46 3.35
C CYS A 219 1.54 53.88 4.62
N GLU A 220 2.82 54.23 4.48
CA GLU A 220 3.42 55.30 5.29
C GLU A 220 3.06 56.65 4.69
#